data_AF-M9RN32-F1
#
_entry.id   AF-M9RN32-F1
#
_cell.length_a   1.000
_cell.length_b   1.000
_cell.length_c   1.000
_cell.angle_alpha   90.00
_cell.angle_beta   90.00
_cell.angle_gamma   90.00
#
_symmetry.space_group_name_H-M   'P 1'
#
loop_
_entity.id
_entity.type
_entity.pdbx_description
1 polymer ?
#
loop_
_entity_poly.entity_id
_entity_poly.type
_entity_poly.pdbx_seq_one_letter_code
_entity_poly.pdbx_strand_id
1 'polypeptide(L)'
;MRIAMAMAGLTLMVACTNFESGSFTDTRIEKDPANLFVMVDRAMDESDRDRPFDTGTVYVVANEHGDLHTYSLAPCRGGTQICGGSGHVGTVQRTLDYFVVTGAYRDRTFFLSPGGDGYLTWQEVDLDLAWN
;
A
#
# COMPACT_ATOMS: atom_id res chain seq x y z
N MET A 1 -69.27 -19.11 6.99
CA MET A 1 -68.40 -19.38 5.82
C MET A 1 -67.66 -18.06 5.53
N ARG A 2 -66.41 -17.93 6.00
CA ARG A 2 -65.18 -17.74 5.18
C ARG A 2 -65.25 -16.46 4.32
N ILE A 3 -64.42 -15.42 4.45
CA ILE A 3 -63.01 -15.28 4.86
C ILE A 3 -62.76 -13.81 5.24
N ALA A 4 -62.08 -13.58 6.36
CA ALA A 4 -61.43 -12.31 6.68
C ALA A 4 -60.13 -12.21 5.89
N MET A 5 -59.91 -11.13 5.14
CA MET A 5 -58.58 -10.80 4.63
C MET A 5 -57.94 -9.78 5.56
N ALA A 6 -56.97 -10.29 6.31
CA ALA A 6 -56.12 -9.59 7.24
C ALA A 6 -55.26 -8.55 6.50
N MET A 7 -55.39 -7.30 6.92
CA MET A 7 -54.44 -6.23 6.64
C MET A 7 -53.33 -6.36 7.68
N ALA A 8 -52.21 -6.98 7.31
CA ALA A 8 -51.06 -7.17 8.19
C ALA A 8 -49.76 -7.03 7.40
N GLY A 9 -48.85 -6.20 7.91
CA GLY A 9 -47.44 -6.25 7.52
C GLY A 9 -46.84 -4.92 7.08
N LEU A 10 -46.85 -3.90 7.93
CA LEU A 10 -45.95 -2.76 7.76
C LEU A 10 -45.49 -2.21 9.12
N THR A 11 -44.90 -3.09 9.90
CA THR A 11 -44.09 -2.73 11.08
C THR A 11 -43.00 -3.78 11.21
N LEU A 12 -41.75 -3.40 10.94
CA LEU A 12 -40.51 -3.89 11.59
C LEU A 12 -39.30 -3.49 10.73
N MET A 13 -38.79 -2.30 10.95
CA MET A 13 -37.34 -2.00 10.88
C MET A 13 -37.07 -0.63 11.53
N VAL A 14 -37.25 -0.58 12.85
CA VAL A 14 -36.58 0.41 13.70
C VAL A 14 -35.77 -0.38 14.71
N ALA A 15 -34.56 -0.75 14.32
CA ALA A 15 -33.60 -1.43 15.19
C ALA A 15 -32.18 -1.07 14.78
N CYS A 16 -31.84 0.23 14.79
CA CYS A 16 -30.45 0.71 14.80
C CYS A 16 -30.36 2.07 15.49
N THR A 17 -30.75 2.18 16.76
CA THR A 17 -30.27 3.29 17.63
C THR A 17 -30.17 2.82 19.08
N ASN A 18 -29.28 1.86 19.34
CA ASN A 18 -28.61 1.79 20.64
C ASN A 18 -27.20 2.33 20.42
N PHE A 19 -27.09 3.66 20.27
CA PHE A 19 -25.82 4.35 20.39
C PHE A 19 -25.54 4.47 21.90
N GLU A 20 -25.03 3.38 22.48
CA GLU A 20 -24.48 3.42 23.82
C GLU A 20 -23.19 4.21 23.74
N SER A 21 -23.23 5.44 24.25
CA SER A 21 -22.09 6.33 24.39
C SER A 21 -21.13 5.75 25.42
N GLY A 22 -20.41 4.70 25.03
CA GLY A 22 -19.27 4.18 25.75
C GLY A 22 -18.13 5.18 25.65
N SER A 23 -17.98 5.98 26.70
CA SER A 23 -16.79 6.79 26.95
C SER A 23 -15.56 5.88 26.97
N PHE A 24 -14.89 5.75 25.84
CA PHE A 24 -13.60 5.08 25.72
C PHE A 24 -12.51 6.03 26.23
N THR A 25 -12.38 6.15 27.54
CA THR A 25 -11.16 6.68 28.15
C THR A 25 -10.14 5.57 28.25
N ASP A 26 -9.50 5.25 27.12
CA ASP A 26 -8.25 4.50 27.14
C ASP A 26 -7.09 5.48 27.27
N THR A 27 -6.58 5.59 28.50
CA THR A 27 -5.49 6.49 28.89
C THR A 27 -4.10 5.87 28.63
N ARG A 28 -3.93 5.02 27.61
CA ARG A 28 -2.64 4.37 27.30
C ARG A 28 -2.10 4.53 25.88
N ILE A 29 -2.55 5.53 25.15
CA ILE A 29 -1.73 6.06 24.05
C ILE A 29 -1.49 7.52 24.35
N GLU A 30 -0.27 7.85 24.79
CA GLU A 30 0.30 9.18 24.59
C GLU A 30 0.44 9.35 23.08
N LYS A 31 -0.70 9.57 22.42
CA LYS A 31 -0.81 9.94 21.02
C LYS A 31 -0.29 11.35 21.00
N ASP A 32 1.00 11.50 20.71
CA ASP A 32 1.50 12.77 20.26
C ASP A 32 0.62 13.19 19.08
N PRO A 33 -0.23 14.23 19.24
CA PRO A 33 -1.15 14.63 18.21
C PRO A 33 -0.40 14.92 16.92
N ALA A 34 0.85 15.42 16.98
CA ALA A 34 1.68 15.67 15.82
C ALA A 34 1.95 14.39 15.01
N ASN A 35 2.34 13.29 15.66
CA ASN A 35 2.59 12.01 14.98
C ASN A 35 1.32 11.39 14.39
N LEU A 36 0.17 11.57 15.03
CA LEU A 36 -1.11 11.10 14.49
C LEU A 36 -1.51 11.88 13.24
N PHE A 37 -1.41 13.20 13.25
CA PHE A 37 -1.72 14.02 12.08
C PHE A 37 -0.79 13.71 10.92
N VAL A 38 0.51 13.51 11.16
CA VAL A 38 1.48 13.10 10.13
C VAL A 38 1.14 11.75 9.49
N MET A 39 0.66 10.77 10.26
CA MET A 39 0.24 9.47 9.70
C MET A 39 -1.07 9.57 8.90
N VAL A 40 -2.02 10.39 9.36
CA VAL A 40 -3.31 10.59 8.67
C VAL A 40 -3.13 11.35 7.36
N ASP A 41 -2.33 12.43 7.37
CA ASP A 41 -2.02 13.19 6.15
C ASP A 41 -1.29 12.32 5.13
N ARG A 42 -0.28 11.53 5.57
CA ARG A 42 0.38 10.56 4.69
C ARG A 42 -0.57 9.51 4.10
N ALA A 43 -1.47 8.97 4.92
CA ALA A 43 -2.44 7.97 4.44
C ALA A 43 -3.44 8.54 3.42
N MET A 44 -3.79 9.83 3.54
CA MET A 44 -4.63 10.53 2.58
C MET A 44 -3.83 10.88 1.30
N ASP A 45 -2.60 11.36 1.40
CA ASP A 45 -1.74 11.60 0.22
C ASP A 45 -1.43 10.30 -0.55
N GLU A 46 -1.28 9.16 0.14
CA GLU A 46 -1.11 7.84 -0.49
C GLU A 46 -2.36 7.30 -1.19
N SER A 47 -3.56 7.84 -0.93
CA SER A 47 -4.76 7.37 -1.65
C SER A 47 -4.82 7.88 -3.08
N ASP A 48 -4.18 9.02 -3.35
CA ASP A 48 -4.29 9.73 -4.62
C ASP A 48 -3.03 9.57 -5.50
N ARG A 49 -1.93 9.05 -4.94
CA ARG A 49 -0.68 8.77 -5.66
C ARG A 49 -0.69 7.34 -6.22
N ASP A 50 -0.14 7.19 -7.43
CA ASP A 50 0.11 5.87 -8.01
C ASP A 50 0.99 5.04 -7.07
N ARG A 51 0.63 3.76 -6.87
CA ARG A 51 1.40 2.85 -6.03
C ARG A 51 2.14 1.83 -6.91
N PRO A 52 3.36 1.44 -6.51
CA PRO A 52 4.06 0.36 -7.16
C PRO A 52 3.19 -0.90 -7.24
N PHE A 53 3.17 -1.52 -8.42
CA PHE A 53 2.47 -2.79 -8.72
C PHE A 53 0.94 -2.74 -8.84
N ASP A 54 0.27 -1.60 -8.60
CA ASP A 54 -1.19 -1.49 -8.78
C ASP A 54 -1.62 -1.73 -10.23
N THR A 55 -0.79 -1.32 -11.20
CA THR A 55 -0.99 -1.52 -12.64
C THR A 55 -0.22 -2.72 -13.20
N GLY A 56 0.46 -3.48 -12.34
CA GLY A 56 1.21 -4.69 -12.71
C GLY A 56 2.72 -4.49 -12.71
N THR A 57 3.35 -4.53 -13.90
CA THR A 57 4.81 -4.45 -14.01
C THR A 57 5.28 -3.01 -13.80
N VAL A 58 6.18 -2.83 -12.85
CA VAL A 58 6.89 -1.57 -12.60
C VAL A 58 8.19 -1.56 -13.40
N TYR A 59 8.44 -0.48 -14.11
CA TYR A 59 9.73 -0.24 -14.77
C TYR A 59 10.48 0.84 -13.99
N VAL A 60 11.74 0.55 -13.70
CA VAL A 60 12.62 1.42 -12.92
C VAL A 60 13.72 1.92 -13.82
N VAL A 61 14.04 3.20 -13.72
CA VAL A 61 15.23 3.80 -14.32
C VAL A 61 16.09 4.37 -13.22
N ALA A 62 17.37 3.99 -13.17
CA ALA A 62 18.34 4.51 -12.22
C ALA A 62 19.61 4.96 -12.95
N ASN A 63 20.27 5.99 -12.43
CA ASN A 63 21.58 6.41 -12.93
C ASN A 63 22.68 5.74 -12.11
N GLU A 64 23.47 4.88 -12.76
CA GLU A 64 24.60 4.21 -12.13
C GLU A 64 25.88 4.67 -12.80
N HIS A 65 26.67 5.47 -12.08
CA HIS A 65 27.95 6.00 -12.57
C HIS A 65 27.88 6.76 -13.91
N GLY A 66 26.77 7.43 -14.19
CA GLY A 66 26.57 8.20 -15.43
C GLY A 66 25.86 7.42 -16.53
N ASP A 67 25.67 6.11 -16.36
CA ASP A 67 24.91 5.27 -17.27
C ASP A 67 23.48 5.08 -16.77
N LEU A 68 22.51 5.21 -17.67
CA LEU A 68 21.12 4.92 -17.37
C LEU A 68 20.87 3.42 -17.46
N HIS A 69 20.46 2.83 -16.35
CA HIS A 69 20.05 1.45 -16.27
C HIS A 69 18.54 1.33 -16.11
N THR A 70 17.97 0.32 -16.76
CA THR A 70 16.53 0.04 -16.72
C THR A 70 16.28 -1.34 -16.15
N TYR A 71 15.31 -1.42 -15.24
CA TYR A 71 14.87 -2.66 -14.60
C TYR A 71 13.37 -2.84 -14.80
N SER A 72 12.92 -4.09 -14.90
CA SER A 72 11.51 -4.44 -14.74
C SER A 72 11.31 -5.28 -13.49
N LEU A 73 10.22 -5.01 -12.78
CA LEU A 73 9.78 -5.67 -11.56
C LEU A 73 8.30 -6.03 -11.74
N ALA A 74 7.97 -7.31 -11.75
CA ALA A 74 6.61 -7.78 -12.00
C ALA A 74 6.11 -8.72 -10.89
N PRO A 75 4.86 -8.59 -10.44
CA PRO A 75 4.24 -9.61 -9.60
C PRO A 75 4.28 -10.97 -10.30
N CYS A 76 4.78 -11.98 -9.60
CA CYS A 76 4.91 -13.34 -10.10
C CYS A 76 4.51 -14.36 -9.03
N ARG A 77 4.55 -15.65 -9.36
CA ARG A 77 4.12 -16.75 -8.47
C ARG A 77 2.69 -16.53 -7.93
N GLY A 78 1.78 -16.15 -8.83
CA GLY A 78 0.38 -15.85 -8.47
C GLY A 78 0.22 -14.56 -7.65
N GLY A 79 1.17 -13.62 -7.74
CA GLY A 79 1.11 -12.32 -7.06
C GLY A 79 1.73 -12.32 -5.66
N THR A 80 2.41 -13.39 -5.26
CA THR A 80 3.01 -13.52 -3.92
C THR A 80 4.46 -13.07 -3.84
N GLN A 81 5.12 -12.91 -4.99
CA GLN A 81 6.53 -12.55 -5.12
C GLN A 81 6.70 -11.52 -6.23
N ILE A 82 7.87 -10.87 -6.27
CA ILE A 82 8.25 -9.96 -7.35
C ILE A 82 9.38 -10.58 -8.15
N CYS A 83 9.22 -10.69 -9.46
CA CYS A 83 10.26 -11.18 -10.34
C CYS A 83 10.92 -10.01 -11.07
N GLY A 84 12.25 -10.04 -11.14
CA GLY A 84 13.01 -9.16 -12.02
C GLY A 84 12.91 -9.62 -13.49
N GLY A 85 13.13 -8.72 -14.44
CA GLY A 85 13.25 -9.03 -15.86
C GLY A 85 14.35 -10.06 -16.20
N SER A 86 15.31 -10.25 -15.29
CA SER A 86 16.34 -11.30 -15.35
C SER A 86 15.84 -12.70 -14.94
N GLY A 87 14.59 -12.82 -14.47
CA GLY A 87 13.98 -14.08 -14.01
C GLY A 87 14.25 -14.42 -12.53
N HIS A 88 15.04 -13.61 -11.82
CA HIS A 88 15.25 -13.79 -10.38
C HIS A 88 13.98 -13.45 -9.59
N VAL A 89 13.71 -14.27 -8.57
CA VAL A 89 12.57 -14.12 -7.68
C VAL A 89 13.01 -13.36 -6.44
N GLY A 90 12.34 -12.24 -6.20
CA GLY A 90 12.49 -11.39 -5.04
C GLY A 90 11.19 -11.26 -4.25
N THR A 91 11.30 -10.54 -3.15
CA THR A 91 10.20 -10.22 -2.23
C THR A 91 9.93 -8.72 -2.23
N VAL A 92 8.71 -8.34 -1.89
CA VAL A 92 8.36 -6.95 -1.58
C VAL A 92 7.95 -6.83 -0.12
N GLN A 93 8.49 -5.83 0.56
CA GLN A 93 8.10 -5.42 1.90
C GLN A 93 7.60 -3.99 1.86
N ARG A 94 6.40 -3.73 2.39
CA ARG A 94 5.87 -2.38 2.52
C ARG A 94 6.32 -1.77 3.85
N THR A 95 6.83 -0.55 3.78
CA THR A 95 7.14 0.31 4.94
C THR A 95 6.20 1.53 4.93
N LEU A 96 6.47 2.51 5.80
CA LEU A 96 5.69 3.76 5.83
C LEU A 96 5.92 4.64 4.60
N ASP A 97 7.12 4.60 4.02
CA ASP A 97 7.49 5.52 2.93
C ASP A 97 7.80 4.78 1.62
N TYR A 98 8.00 3.45 1.65
CA TYR A 98 8.51 2.69 0.51
C TYR A 98 7.92 1.29 0.34
N PHE A 99 7.90 0.83 -0.91
CA PHE A 99 7.83 -0.57 -1.29
C PHE A 99 9.25 -1.05 -1.55
N VAL A 100 9.77 -1.87 -0.64
CA VAL A 100 11.16 -2.35 -0.65
C VAL A 100 11.21 -3.69 -1.37
N VAL A 101 11.86 -3.73 -2.52
CA VAL A 101 12.02 -4.94 -3.32
C VAL A 101 13.45 -5.46 -3.22
N THR A 102 13.59 -6.70 -2.76
CA THR A 102 14.88 -7.38 -2.59
C THR A 102 14.90 -8.67 -3.39
N GLY A 103 16.09 -9.10 -3.85
CA GLY A 103 16.28 -10.41 -4.49
C GLY A 103 15.83 -10.52 -5.95
N ALA A 104 15.07 -9.55 -6.47
CA ALA A 104 14.68 -9.48 -7.88
C ALA A 104 15.88 -9.22 -8.82
N TYR A 105 16.93 -8.58 -8.30
CA TYR A 105 18.23 -8.46 -8.93
C TYR A 105 19.32 -8.68 -7.88
N ARG A 106 20.45 -9.24 -8.30
CA ARG A 106 21.56 -9.55 -7.40
C ARG A 106 22.17 -8.27 -6.82
N ASP A 107 22.42 -8.27 -5.51
CA ASP A 107 23.10 -7.20 -4.76
C ASP A 107 22.41 -5.81 -4.89
N ARG A 108 21.11 -5.81 -5.20
CA ARG A 108 20.31 -4.62 -5.47
C ARG A 108 19.03 -4.65 -4.64
N THR A 109 18.72 -3.51 -4.04
CA THR A 109 17.48 -3.28 -3.32
C THR A 109 16.80 -2.04 -3.87
N PHE A 110 15.54 -2.16 -4.27
CA PHE A 110 14.77 -1.05 -4.82
C PHE A 110 13.83 -0.52 -3.74
N PHE A 111 13.89 0.78 -3.49
CA PHE A 111 13.01 1.48 -2.58
C PHE A 111 12.09 2.36 -3.41
N LEU A 112 10.87 1.90 -3.64
CA LEU A 112 9.90 2.58 -4.50
C LEU A 112 8.95 3.40 -3.62
N SER A 113 9.09 4.72 -3.66
CA SER A 113 8.14 5.64 -3.02
C SER A 113 6.86 5.66 -3.85
N PRO A 114 5.66 5.75 -3.25
CA PRO A 114 4.45 6.08 -4.00
C PRO A 114 4.67 7.31 -4.89
N GLY A 115 4.04 7.37 -6.07
CA GLY A 115 4.11 8.54 -6.96
C GLY A 115 5.32 8.64 -7.90
N GLY A 116 6.04 7.54 -8.15
CA GLY A 116 6.98 7.42 -9.27
C GLY A 116 8.45 7.68 -8.97
N ASP A 117 8.83 7.84 -7.71
CA ASP A 117 10.20 8.15 -7.28
C ASP A 117 10.78 7.10 -6.32
N GLY A 118 12.05 7.25 -5.97
CA GLY A 118 12.69 6.42 -4.95
C GLY A 118 14.21 6.36 -5.09
N TYR A 119 14.80 5.32 -4.53
CA TYR A 119 16.23 5.05 -4.68
C TYR A 119 16.55 3.55 -4.80
N LEU A 120 17.67 3.25 -5.45
CA LEU A 120 18.27 1.94 -5.59
C LEU A 120 19.51 1.89 -4.70
N THR A 121 19.57 0.93 -3.80
CA THR A 121 20.82 0.60 -3.10
C THR A 121 21.56 -0.48 -3.87
N TRP A 122 22.79 -0.17 -4.29
CA TRP A 122 23.71 -1.11 -4.92
C TRP A 122 25.10 -0.95 -4.31
N GLN A 123 25.69 -2.03 -3.79
CA GLN A 123 27.00 -1.99 -3.12
C GLN A 123 27.10 -0.89 -2.03
N GLU A 124 26.04 -0.75 -1.22
CA GLU A 124 25.92 0.27 -0.15
C GLU A 124 25.87 1.73 -0.64
N VAL A 125 25.76 1.94 -1.96
CA VAL A 125 25.53 3.26 -2.56
C VAL A 125 24.06 3.40 -2.90
N ASP A 126 23.46 4.50 -2.44
CA ASP A 126 22.10 4.88 -2.80
C ASP A 126 22.13 5.75 -4.06
N LEU A 127 21.34 5.35 -5.04
CA LEU A 127 21.23 5.98 -6.35
C LEU A 127 19.78 6.36 -6.60
N ASP A 128 19.55 7.61 -6.99
CA ASP A 128 18.21 8.06 -7.33
C ASP A 128 17.61 7.22 -8.45
N LEU A 129 16.34 6.86 -8.31
CA LEU A 129 15.56 6.18 -9.34
C LEU A 129 14.24 6.89 -9.60
N ALA A 130 13.68 6.60 -10.77
CA ALA A 130 12.29 6.89 -11.09
C ALA A 130 11.59 5.60 -11.53
N TRP A 131 10.29 5.51 -11.29
CA TRP A 131 9.45 4.40 -11.71
C TRP A 131 8.08 4.88 -12.20
N ASN A 132 7.31 3.96 -12.81
CA ASN A 132 6.07 4.25 -13.53
C ASN A 132 4.90 3.31 -13.19
#